data_AF-A0A239E9J2-F1
#
_entry.id   AF-A0A239E9J2-F1
#
_cell.length_a   1.000
_cell.length_b   1.000
_cell.length_c   1.000
_cell.angle_alpha   90.00
_cell.angle_beta   90.00
_cell.angle_gamma   90.00
#
_symmetry.space_group_name_H-M   'P 1'
#
loop_
_entity.id
_entity.type
_entity.pdbx_description
1 polymer ?
#
loop_
_entity_poly.entity_id
_entity_poly.type
_entity_poly.pdbx_seq_one_letter_code
_entity_poly.pdbx_strand_id
1 'polypeptide(L)'
;MKNTFTNYFKATLWSVALVFGMMACAQMEDLDRTLDSEIMRKSSPINTGNFLNARVGSYTNEGEAGPYDISLNVENNNDGTFTWTWDFANREGAQDISHWNIIPAECLELGDIVTAEFNIGNGWVSFDPTFGEDSSVTNGPSASLDCAQGTDVLKFDAGTSNVSYRLVLNKAFSVDMTATSVFKGGNDPACGIITYPGIGCDTVIEEDTCYKDETAWSFGTRFNERGNWAMYTAYESGKEVALIAGQHYEIGTVSFGAVVDGEVEITISLNADGAFQDVASNVKIQGYDKAPSGNPAPGRFAFHGDASGSTFTATVPAAKFYGVHVDAARVVECPIEE
;
A
#
# COMPACT_ATOMS: atom_id res chain seq x y z
N MET A 1 -58.15 42.79 42.04
CA MET A 1 -57.51 41.46 42.20
C MET A 1 -57.60 40.63 40.90
N LYS A 2 -56.99 41.07 39.79
CA LYS A 2 -57.00 40.30 38.51
C LYS A 2 -55.69 40.33 37.70
N ASN A 3 -54.60 40.93 38.22
CA ASN A 3 -53.36 41.11 37.45
C ASN A 3 -52.11 40.42 38.04
N THR A 4 -52.25 39.59 39.07
CA THR A 4 -51.08 38.97 39.74
C THR A 4 -50.85 37.51 39.38
N PHE A 5 -51.79 36.85 38.68
CA PHE A 5 -51.70 35.40 38.42
C PHE A 5 -50.97 35.04 37.11
N THR A 6 -50.79 35.98 36.18
CA THR A 6 -50.20 35.69 34.85
C THR A 6 -48.67 35.75 34.84
N ASN A 7 -48.05 36.41 35.82
CA ASN A 7 -46.58 36.54 35.87
C ASN A 7 -45.89 35.34 36.51
N TYR A 8 -46.58 34.55 37.34
CA TYR A 8 -45.98 33.35 37.94
C TYR A 8 -45.86 32.18 36.97
N PHE A 9 -46.70 32.11 35.92
CA PHE A 9 -46.66 31.01 34.96
C PHE A 9 -45.59 31.15 33.87
N LYS A 10 -45.10 32.38 33.61
CA LYS A 10 -44.02 32.61 32.63
C LYS A 10 -42.63 32.38 33.22
N ALA A 11 -42.45 32.57 34.53
CA ALA A 11 -41.15 32.38 35.17
C ALA A 11 -40.78 30.89 35.32
N THR A 12 -41.75 30.01 35.58
CA THR A 12 -41.50 28.57 35.76
C THR A 12 -41.31 27.80 34.45
N LEU A 13 -41.90 28.26 33.33
CA LEU A 13 -41.72 27.59 32.04
C LEU A 13 -40.31 27.80 31.45
N TRP A 14 -39.68 28.96 31.72
CA TRP A 14 -38.30 29.23 31.28
C TRP A 14 -37.25 28.48 32.10
N SER A 15 -37.50 28.19 33.38
CA SER A 15 -36.58 27.42 34.22
C SER A 15 -36.55 25.93 33.84
N VAL A 16 -37.69 25.35 33.42
CA VAL A 16 -37.74 23.93 33.01
C VAL A 16 -37.06 23.71 31.65
N ALA A 17 -37.17 24.66 30.71
CA ALA A 17 -36.47 24.59 29.43
C ALA A 17 -34.94 24.67 29.58
N LEU A 18 -34.44 25.45 30.56
CA LEU A 18 -33.01 25.57 30.85
C LEU A 18 -32.43 24.30 31.50
N VAL A 19 -33.21 23.59 32.33
CA VAL A 19 -32.77 22.33 32.94
C VAL A 19 -32.76 21.17 31.92
N PHE A 20 -33.73 21.10 31.00
CA PHE A 20 -33.70 20.10 29.92
C PHE A 20 -32.62 20.39 28.86
N GLY A 21 -32.28 21.66 28.63
CA GLY A 21 -31.18 22.04 27.71
C GLY A 21 -29.78 21.68 28.22
N MET A 22 -29.53 21.80 29.53
CA MET A 22 -28.22 21.42 30.10
C MET A 22 -28.06 19.90 30.22
N MET A 23 -29.15 19.15 30.41
CA MET A 23 -29.09 17.69 30.51
C MET A 23 -28.86 17.00 29.15
N ALA A 24 -29.26 17.63 28.05
CA ALA A 24 -28.97 17.16 26.69
C ALA A 24 -27.51 17.43 26.25
N CYS A 25 -26.82 18.41 26.85
CA CYS A 25 -25.42 18.70 26.51
C CYS A 25 -24.45 17.77 27.25
N ALA A 26 -24.73 17.43 28.51
CA ALA A 26 -23.91 16.49 29.29
C ALA A 26 -24.03 15.03 28.82
N GLN A 27 -25.16 14.64 28.19
CA GLN A 27 -25.32 13.29 27.65
C GLN A 27 -24.70 13.09 26.27
N MET A 28 -24.34 14.17 25.57
CA MET A 28 -23.72 14.08 24.24
C MET A 28 -22.19 13.92 24.34
N GLU A 29 -21.56 14.45 25.40
CA GLU A 29 -20.13 14.21 25.68
C GLU A 29 -19.86 12.78 26.18
N ASP A 30 -20.83 12.12 26.83
CA ASP A 30 -20.70 10.70 27.25
C ASP A 30 -20.96 9.71 26.11
N LEU A 31 -21.72 10.09 25.08
CA LEU A 31 -21.91 9.29 23.86
C LEU A 31 -20.69 9.36 22.92
N ASP A 32 -19.97 10.47 22.89
CA ASP A 32 -18.74 10.64 22.10
C ASP A 32 -17.59 9.80 22.70
N ARG A 33 -17.47 9.80 24.03
CA ARG A 33 -16.43 9.04 24.74
C ARG A 33 -16.65 7.52 24.72
N THR A 34 -17.90 7.06 24.57
CA THR A 34 -18.22 5.64 24.46
C THR A 34 -18.05 5.12 23.04
N LEU A 35 -18.34 5.91 22.00
CA LEU A 35 -18.07 5.53 20.61
C LEU A 35 -16.56 5.40 20.33
N ASP A 36 -15.75 6.34 20.82
CA ASP A 36 -14.29 6.26 20.66
C ASP A 36 -13.69 5.03 21.36
N SER A 37 -14.25 4.64 22.51
CA SER A 37 -13.79 3.46 23.25
C SER A 37 -14.23 2.12 22.63
N GLU A 38 -15.33 2.11 21.86
CA GLU A 38 -15.86 0.92 21.20
C GLU A 38 -15.29 0.73 19.79
N ILE A 39 -14.92 1.82 19.10
CA ILE A 39 -14.13 1.80 17.86
C ILE A 39 -12.67 1.39 18.18
N MET A 40 -12.04 1.95 19.22
CA MET A 40 -10.70 1.53 19.67
C MET A 40 -10.64 0.10 20.23
N ARG A 41 -11.77 -0.48 20.68
CA ARG A 41 -11.83 -1.90 21.09
C ARG A 41 -12.17 -2.87 19.97
N LYS A 42 -12.74 -2.39 18.86
CA LYS A 42 -13.02 -3.20 17.66
C LYS A 42 -11.98 -3.07 16.56
N SER A 43 -11.14 -2.04 16.58
CA SER A 43 -9.82 -2.12 15.95
C SER A 43 -8.94 -2.99 16.84
N SER A 44 -9.14 -4.31 16.74
CA SER A 44 -8.01 -5.22 16.94
C SER A 44 -6.85 -4.66 16.12
N PRO A 45 -5.59 -4.71 16.60
CA PRO A 45 -4.46 -4.37 15.74
C PRO A 45 -4.70 -5.12 14.44
N ILE A 46 -4.83 -4.38 13.33
CA ILE A 46 -4.79 -4.99 12.01
C ILE A 46 -3.53 -5.84 12.10
N ASN A 47 -3.73 -7.15 12.06
CA ASN A 47 -2.65 -8.09 12.10
C ASN A 47 -1.96 -7.89 10.75
N THR A 48 -1.06 -6.91 10.69
CA THR A 48 -0.14 -6.70 9.60
C THR A 48 0.77 -7.93 9.42
N GLY A 49 0.66 -8.96 10.26
CA GLY A 49 1.21 -10.29 10.00
C GLY A 49 0.54 -11.08 8.86
N ASN A 50 -0.44 -10.51 8.14
CA ASN A 50 -1.02 -11.10 6.94
C ASN A 50 -0.47 -10.46 5.65
N PHE A 51 0.79 -10.02 5.65
CA PHE A 51 1.51 -9.77 4.40
C PHE A 51 1.49 -11.06 3.57
N LEU A 52 1.13 -10.89 2.31
CA LEU A 52 0.91 -11.92 1.30
C LEU A 52 2.21 -12.67 0.99
N ASN A 53 2.65 -13.53 1.91
CA ASN A 53 3.49 -14.67 1.58
C ASN A 53 2.78 -15.42 0.45
N ALA A 54 3.51 -15.95 -0.55
CA ALA A 54 2.97 -16.85 -1.57
C ALA A 54 1.83 -17.68 -0.97
N ARG A 55 0.61 -17.53 -1.50
CA ARG A 55 -0.53 -18.30 -0.97
C ARG A 55 -0.13 -19.77 -1.08
N VAL A 56 0.08 -20.41 0.06
CA VAL A 56 0.34 -21.85 0.12
C VAL A 56 -0.75 -22.52 -0.71
N GLY A 57 -0.34 -23.24 -1.73
CA GLY A 57 -1.26 -23.62 -2.79
C GLY A 57 -0.55 -24.23 -3.99
N SER A 58 -1.38 -24.78 -4.88
CA SER A 58 -0.96 -25.39 -6.13
C SER A 58 -1.39 -24.49 -7.29
N TYR A 59 -0.46 -24.26 -8.20
CA TYR A 59 -0.62 -23.41 -9.38
C TYR A 59 -0.26 -24.22 -10.62
N THR A 60 -1.00 -24.02 -11.71
CA THR A 60 -0.70 -24.61 -13.02
C THR A 60 -0.58 -23.50 -14.04
N ASN A 61 0.32 -23.66 -15.01
CA ASN A 61 0.29 -22.83 -16.21
C ASN A 61 -1.09 -22.99 -16.89
N GLU A 62 -1.82 -21.89 -17.06
CA GLU A 62 -3.05 -21.83 -17.89
C GLU A 62 -2.81 -21.15 -19.25
N GLY A 63 -1.56 -20.79 -19.58
CA GLY A 63 -1.21 -19.91 -20.70
C GLY A 63 -0.22 -20.52 -21.70
N GLU A 64 -0.58 -20.40 -22.99
CA GLU A 64 0.11 -20.82 -24.23
C GLU A 64 0.76 -22.23 -24.26
N ALA A 65 0.67 -22.88 -25.42
CA ALA A 65 1.03 -24.28 -25.64
C ALA A 65 2.55 -24.52 -25.61
N GLY A 66 3.18 -24.43 -24.44
CA GLY A 66 4.53 -24.94 -24.21
C GLY A 66 4.60 -26.47 -24.28
N PRO A 67 5.79 -27.07 -24.47
CA PRO A 67 5.96 -28.53 -24.57
C PRO A 67 5.82 -29.28 -23.24
N TYR A 68 5.76 -28.57 -22.11
CA TYR A 68 5.67 -29.16 -20.78
C TYR A 68 4.46 -28.60 -20.01
N ASP A 69 3.84 -29.46 -19.22
CA ASP A 69 2.95 -29.05 -18.14
C ASP A 69 3.80 -28.80 -16.90
N ILE A 70 3.65 -27.61 -16.31
CA ILE A 70 4.38 -27.19 -15.12
C ILE A 70 3.37 -26.85 -14.04
N SER A 71 3.48 -27.53 -12.89
CA SER A 71 2.76 -27.18 -11.68
C SER A 71 3.72 -26.73 -10.58
N LEU A 72 3.34 -25.70 -9.84
CA LEU A 72 4.06 -25.21 -8.67
C LEU A 72 3.27 -25.54 -7.41
N ASN A 73 3.94 -26.03 -6.37
CA ASN A 73 3.45 -26.14 -5.01
C ASN A 73 4.35 -25.33 -4.06
N VAL A 74 3.74 -24.45 -3.26
CA VAL A 74 4.47 -23.64 -2.26
C VAL A 74 4.00 -24.02 -0.87
N GLU A 75 4.94 -24.33 0.03
CA GLU A 75 4.68 -24.74 1.41
C GLU A 75 5.46 -23.86 2.41
N ASN A 76 4.85 -23.54 3.55
CA ASN A 76 5.53 -22.92 4.69
C ASN A 76 5.97 -24.01 5.68
N ASN A 77 7.27 -24.08 5.96
CA ASN A 77 7.86 -25.15 6.76
C ASN A 77 7.71 -24.95 8.28
N ASN A 78 7.05 -23.87 8.73
CA ASN A 78 6.90 -23.44 10.14
C ASN A 78 8.20 -23.07 10.87
N ASP A 79 9.35 -23.12 10.20
CA ASP A 79 10.65 -22.67 10.71
C ASP A 79 11.08 -21.32 10.11
N GLY A 80 10.18 -20.65 9.39
CA GLY A 80 10.44 -19.42 8.66
C GLY A 80 10.96 -19.62 7.24
N THR A 81 11.16 -20.86 6.79
CA THR A 81 11.53 -21.18 5.41
C THR A 81 10.32 -21.58 4.56
N PHE A 82 10.49 -21.48 3.24
CA PHE A 82 9.46 -21.74 2.25
C PHE A 82 9.96 -22.76 1.23
N THR A 83 9.19 -23.82 1.01
CA THR A 83 9.51 -24.85 0.01
C THR A 83 8.75 -24.57 -1.26
N TRP A 84 9.47 -24.38 -2.36
CA TRP A 84 8.94 -24.22 -3.71
C TRP A 84 9.24 -25.48 -4.50
N THR A 85 8.20 -26.19 -4.94
CA THR A 85 8.33 -27.43 -5.72
C THR A 85 7.66 -27.27 -7.08
N TRP A 86 8.43 -27.44 -8.15
CA TRP A 86 7.91 -27.50 -9.51
C TRP A 86 7.92 -28.93 -10.00
N ASP A 87 6.78 -29.39 -10.52
CA ASP A 87 6.67 -30.67 -11.21
C ASP A 87 6.52 -30.42 -12.71
N PHE A 88 7.41 -31.04 -13.48
CA PHE A 88 7.39 -31.03 -14.94
C PHE A 88 6.89 -32.36 -15.46
N ALA A 89 5.91 -32.28 -16.37
CA ALA A 89 5.47 -33.42 -17.16
C ALA A 89 5.54 -33.07 -18.65
N ASN A 90 6.12 -33.97 -19.45
CA ASN A 90 6.09 -33.82 -20.91
C ASN A 90 4.65 -33.91 -21.42
N ARG A 91 4.27 -32.99 -22.31
CA ARG A 91 3.06 -33.15 -23.13
C ARG A 91 3.29 -34.20 -24.23
N GLU A 92 2.20 -34.72 -24.79
CA GLU A 92 2.27 -35.70 -25.87
C GLU A 92 3.10 -35.16 -27.05
N GLY A 93 4.15 -35.90 -27.43
CA GLY A 93 5.07 -35.52 -28.51
C GLY A 93 6.26 -34.65 -28.08
N ALA A 94 6.29 -34.14 -26.84
CA ALA A 94 7.46 -33.46 -26.30
C ALA A 94 8.58 -34.45 -25.96
N GLN A 95 9.82 -34.05 -26.19
CA GLN A 95 10.99 -34.80 -25.74
C GLN A 95 11.28 -34.54 -24.26
N ASP A 96 12.02 -35.46 -23.65
CA ASP A 96 12.53 -35.29 -22.29
C ASP A 96 13.35 -33.99 -22.17
N ILE A 97 13.04 -33.23 -21.13
CA ILE A 97 13.85 -32.08 -20.73
C ILE A 97 15.23 -32.61 -20.29
N SER A 98 16.30 -31.98 -20.76
CA SER A 98 17.67 -32.35 -20.38
C SER A 98 18.16 -31.61 -19.14
N HIS A 99 17.79 -30.33 -19.03
CA HIS A 99 17.90 -29.51 -17.82
C HIS A 99 16.97 -28.30 -17.93
N TRP A 100 16.68 -27.73 -16.77
CA TRP A 100 15.84 -26.55 -16.60
C TRP A 100 16.62 -25.45 -15.90
N ASN A 101 16.51 -24.23 -16.41
CA ASN A 101 17.23 -23.06 -15.95
C ASN A 101 16.23 -21.98 -15.55
N ILE A 102 16.12 -21.69 -14.26
CA ILE A 102 15.27 -20.60 -13.77
C ILE A 102 16.00 -19.28 -14.05
N ILE A 103 15.31 -18.30 -14.63
CA ILE A 103 15.78 -16.91 -14.63
C ILE A 103 15.32 -16.33 -13.28
N PRO A 104 16.24 -16.03 -12.34
CA PRO A 104 15.84 -15.56 -11.02
C PRO A 104 15.16 -14.19 -11.14
N ALA A 105 14.11 -13.98 -10.35
CA ALA A 105 13.53 -12.64 -10.20
C ALA A 105 14.59 -11.69 -9.58
N GLU A 106 14.53 -10.39 -9.88
CA GLU A 106 15.57 -9.43 -9.46
C GLU A 106 15.81 -9.37 -7.94
N CYS A 107 14.81 -9.76 -7.15
CA CYS A 107 14.84 -9.79 -5.69
C CYS A 107 15.31 -11.13 -5.09
N LEU A 108 15.47 -12.18 -5.90
CA LEU A 108 15.94 -13.48 -5.44
C LEU A 108 17.46 -13.50 -5.50
N GLU A 109 18.10 -13.48 -4.33
CA GLU A 109 19.55 -13.56 -4.22
C GLU A 109 19.99 -15.00 -3.92
N LEU A 110 21.24 -15.35 -4.27
CA LEU A 110 21.76 -16.69 -3.98
C LEU A 110 21.77 -17.00 -2.47
N GLY A 111 21.93 -15.96 -1.62
CA GLY A 111 21.87 -16.08 -0.16
C GLY A 111 20.47 -16.39 0.40
N ASP A 112 19.42 -16.24 -0.41
CA ASP A 112 18.05 -16.59 -0.01
C ASP A 112 17.79 -18.09 -0.13
N ILE A 113 18.58 -18.82 -0.94
CA ILE A 113 18.43 -20.26 -1.20
C ILE A 113 19.12 -21.06 -0.09
N VAL A 114 18.34 -21.79 0.70
CA VAL A 114 18.82 -22.71 1.74
C VAL A 114 19.24 -24.04 1.13
N THR A 115 18.40 -24.63 0.28
CA THR A 115 18.71 -25.85 -0.46
C THR A 115 18.13 -25.80 -1.86
N ALA A 116 18.82 -26.46 -2.80
CA ALA A 116 18.35 -26.73 -4.14
C ALA A 116 18.45 -28.21 -4.47
N GLU A 117 17.37 -28.78 -4.99
CA GLU A 117 17.23 -30.21 -5.18
C GLU A 117 16.43 -30.53 -6.45
N PHE A 118 16.63 -31.74 -6.98
CA PHE A 118 15.80 -32.29 -8.05
C PHE A 118 15.47 -33.76 -7.79
N ASN A 119 14.39 -34.27 -8.40
CA ASN A 119 13.97 -35.66 -8.32
C ASN A 119 13.52 -36.17 -9.69
N ILE A 120 14.24 -37.17 -10.21
CA ILE A 120 13.96 -37.84 -11.49
C ILE A 120 13.38 -39.26 -11.30
N GLY A 121 12.74 -39.51 -10.16
CA GLY A 121 12.08 -40.78 -9.82
C GLY A 121 12.82 -41.68 -8.82
N ASN A 122 14.01 -41.28 -8.35
CA ASN A 122 14.84 -42.06 -7.41
C ASN A 122 15.05 -41.35 -6.05
N GLY A 123 14.25 -40.32 -5.77
CA GLY A 123 14.39 -39.47 -4.59
C GLY A 123 15.09 -38.16 -4.90
N TRP A 124 15.17 -37.30 -3.88
CA TRP A 124 15.74 -35.97 -3.99
C TRP A 124 17.27 -36.00 -3.98
N VAL A 125 17.88 -35.30 -4.94
CA VAL A 125 19.32 -35.09 -5.05
C VAL A 125 19.60 -33.61 -4.85
N SER A 126 20.36 -33.29 -3.81
CA SER A 126 20.77 -31.91 -3.51
C SER A 126 22.00 -31.50 -4.30
N PHE A 127 22.10 -30.22 -4.62
CA PHE A 127 23.26 -29.60 -5.22
C PHE A 127 23.46 -28.18 -4.68
N ASP A 128 24.67 -27.65 -4.87
CA ASP A 128 24.99 -26.27 -4.49
C ASP A 128 24.52 -25.34 -5.62
N PRO A 129 23.52 -24.48 -5.39
CA PRO A 129 23.02 -23.58 -6.43
C PRO A 129 24.08 -22.55 -6.80
N THR A 130 24.13 -22.18 -8.08
CA THR A 130 24.91 -21.05 -8.57
C THR A 130 24.08 -20.26 -9.57
N PHE A 131 24.29 -18.95 -9.62
CA PHE A 131 23.83 -18.11 -10.72
C PHE A 131 24.98 -17.90 -11.70
N GLY A 132 24.70 -18.07 -12.98
CA GLY A 132 25.66 -17.82 -14.03
C GLY A 132 25.10 -18.16 -15.41
N GLU A 133 25.79 -17.70 -16.44
CA GLU A 133 25.48 -18.09 -17.82
C GLU A 133 25.64 -19.61 -18.02
N ASP A 134 24.63 -20.24 -18.61
CA ASP A 134 24.71 -21.64 -19.02
C ASP A 134 25.17 -21.76 -20.48
N SER A 135 26.46 -22.01 -20.67
CA SER A 135 27.07 -22.22 -21.99
C SER A 135 26.41 -23.34 -22.82
N SER A 136 25.66 -24.25 -22.17
CA SER A 136 25.00 -25.36 -22.83
C SER A 136 23.70 -24.96 -23.55
N VAL A 137 23.13 -23.79 -23.22
CA VAL A 137 21.96 -23.21 -23.92
C VAL A 137 22.34 -22.11 -24.91
N THR A 138 23.60 -21.67 -24.96
CA THR A 138 24.08 -20.58 -25.83
C THR A 138 24.70 -21.05 -27.16
N ASN A 139 24.67 -22.35 -27.48
CA ASN A 139 25.31 -22.91 -28.67
C ASN A 139 24.42 -23.89 -29.44
N GLY A 140 23.16 -23.52 -29.68
CA GLY A 140 22.30 -24.25 -30.60
C GLY A 140 22.90 -24.29 -32.01
N PRO A 141 22.69 -25.36 -32.80
CA PRO A 141 23.22 -25.48 -34.17
C PRO A 141 22.65 -24.42 -35.13
N SER A 142 21.64 -23.65 -34.72
CA SER A 142 21.19 -22.44 -35.38
C SER A 142 21.46 -21.23 -34.48
N ALA A 143 22.24 -20.27 -34.98
CA ALA A 143 22.48 -18.97 -34.33
C ALA A 143 21.21 -18.11 -34.09
N SER A 144 20.02 -18.63 -34.40
CA SER A 144 18.71 -18.00 -34.18
C SER A 144 18.01 -18.43 -32.90
N LEU A 145 18.56 -19.38 -32.12
CA LEU A 145 17.96 -19.88 -30.88
C LEU A 145 18.99 -19.76 -29.75
N ASP A 146 19.39 -18.53 -29.45
CA ASP A 146 20.18 -18.23 -28.26
C ASP A 146 19.21 -17.92 -27.12
N CYS A 147 18.79 -18.97 -26.42
CA CYS A 147 17.66 -18.88 -25.50
C CYS A 147 17.99 -18.15 -24.19
N ALA A 148 19.27 -17.92 -23.88
CA ALA A 148 19.70 -17.34 -22.60
C ALA A 148 21.02 -16.52 -22.63
N GLN A 149 21.53 -16.10 -23.79
CA GLN A 149 22.80 -15.34 -23.83
C GLN A 149 22.78 -14.14 -22.90
N GLY A 150 23.84 -13.95 -22.12
CA GLY A 150 23.99 -12.78 -21.26
C GLY A 150 23.04 -12.75 -20.05
N THR A 151 22.31 -13.84 -19.79
CA THR A 151 21.40 -13.95 -18.65
C THR A 151 21.93 -14.96 -17.65
N ASP A 152 22.13 -14.53 -16.42
CA ASP A 152 22.44 -15.43 -15.31
C ASP A 152 21.21 -16.27 -14.99
N VAL A 153 21.40 -17.59 -14.91
CA VAL A 153 20.34 -18.54 -14.59
C VAL A 153 20.71 -19.39 -13.40
N LEU A 154 19.70 -19.86 -12.67
CA LEU A 154 19.83 -20.94 -11.72
C LEU A 154 19.62 -22.28 -12.45
N LYS A 155 20.68 -23.07 -12.53
CA LYS A 155 20.68 -24.31 -13.30
C LYS A 155 20.32 -25.53 -12.46
N PHE A 156 19.33 -26.29 -12.92
CA PHE A 156 19.10 -27.67 -12.45
C PHE A 156 19.68 -28.62 -13.50
N ASP A 157 20.90 -29.14 -13.27
CA ASP A 157 21.65 -30.06 -14.15
C ASP A 157 21.02 -31.48 -14.28
N ALA A 158 19.69 -31.57 -14.30
CA ALA A 158 18.95 -32.82 -14.41
C ALA A 158 17.61 -32.65 -15.15
N GLY A 159 17.23 -33.69 -15.88
CA GLY A 159 15.94 -33.75 -16.56
C GLY A 159 15.61 -35.16 -17.07
N THR A 160 14.32 -35.41 -17.27
CA THR A 160 13.71 -36.64 -17.82
C THR A 160 12.25 -36.33 -18.19
N SER A 161 11.47 -37.32 -18.65
CA SER A 161 10.04 -37.17 -18.97
C SER A 161 9.16 -36.65 -17.83
N ASN A 162 9.53 -36.93 -16.58
CA ASN A 162 8.86 -36.45 -15.37
C ASN A 162 9.91 -36.11 -14.31
N VAL A 163 10.05 -34.83 -14.02
CA VAL A 163 11.08 -34.35 -13.08
C VAL A 163 10.46 -33.31 -12.15
N SER A 164 10.84 -33.39 -10.87
CA SER A 164 10.49 -32.38 -9.88
C SER A 164 11.74 -31.59 -9.51
N TYR A 165 11.59 -30.28 -9.34
CA TYR A 165 12.64 -29.38 -8.89
C TYR A 165 12.17 -28.71 -7.60
N ARG A 166 13.09 -28.53 -6.65
CA ARG A 166 12.75 -27.97 -5.33
C ARG A 166 13.78 -26.96 -4.88
N LEU A 167 13.29 -25.82 -4.38
CA LEU A 167 14.07 -24.83 -3.65
C LEU A 167 13.48 -24.66 -2.25
N VAL A 168 14.33 -24.58 -1.24
CA VAL A 168 13.96 -24.10 0.09
C VAL A 168 14.56 -22.71 0.26
N LEU A 169 13.73 -21.72 0.54
CA LEU A 169 14.11 -20.32 0.65
C LEU A 169 13.98 -19.85 2.10
N ASN A 170 14.90 -19.00 2.58
CA ASN A 170 14.87 -18.44 3.94
C ASN A 170 14.03 -17.15 4.08
N LYS A 171 13.35 -16.78 2.99
CA LYS A 171 12.54 -15.58 2.87
C LYS A 171 11.28 -15.89 2.07
N ALA A 172 10.20 -15.18 2.37
CA ALA A 172 8.98 -15.24 1.58
C ALA A 172 9.13 -14.50 0.25
N PHE A 173 8.49 -15.04 -0.77
CA PHE A 173 8.37 -14.42 -2.09
C PHE A 173 6.91 -14.53 -2.54
N SER A 174 6.48 -13.65 -3.45
CA SER A 174 5.19 -13.76 -4.12
C SER A 174 5.24 -14.83 -5.23
N VAL A 175 4.08 -15.29 -5.71
CA VAL A 175 4.01 -16.14 -6.91
C VAL A 175 3.84 -15.24 -8.13
N ASP A 176 4.79 -15.29 -9.06
CA ASP A 176 4.67 -14.64 -10.37
C ASP A 176 4.19 -15.66 -11.41
N MET A 177 2.96 -15.47 -11.90
CA MET A 177 2.36 -16.32 -12.93
C MET A 177 2.99 -16.12 -14.32
N THR A 178 3.86 -15.12 -14.46
CA THR A 178 4.57 -14.74 -15.68
C THR A 178 6.07 -14.98 -15.61
N ALA A 179 6.56 -15.65 -14.55
CA ALA A 179 7.97 -15.99 -14.41
C ALA A 179 8.47 -16.77 -15.64
N THR A 180 9.71 -16.48 -16.05
CA THR A 180 10.31 -17.06 -17.26
C THR A 180 11.49 -17.95 -16.91
N SER A 181 11.64 -19.02 -17.68
CA SER A 181 12.75 -19.94 -17.55
C SER A 181 13.21 -20.40 -18.90
N VAL A 182 14.44 -20.90 -18.95
CA VAL A 182 15.01 -21.50 -20.14
C VAL A 182 15.03 -23.00 -19.95
N PHE A 183 14.59 -23.73 -20.95
CA PHE A 183 14.71 -25.19 -20.96
C PHE A 183 15.57 -25.64 -22.13
N LYS A 184 16.18 -26.81 -22.00
CA LYS A 184 16.86 -27.50 -23.09
C LYS A 184 16.23 -28.86 -23.37
N GLY A 185 15.68 -29.03 -24.56
CA GLY A 185 15.16 -30.30 -25.07
C GLY A 185 16.21 -31.06 -25.90
N GLY A 186 15.94 -32.33 -26.22
CA GLY A 186 16.89 -33.17 -26.96
C GLY A 186 17.12 -32.74 -28.42
N ASN A 187 16.06 -32.50 -29.20
CA ASN A 187 16.19 -32.24 -30.65
C ASN A 187 15.19 -31.24 -31.23
N ASP A 188 13.96 -31.10 -30.69
CA ASP A 188 12.99 -30.10 -31.20
C ASP A 188 11.89 -29.77 -30.15
N PRO A 189 11.85 -28.53 -29.62
CA PRO A 189 12.87 -27.50 -29.74
C PRO A 189 14.11 -27.86 -28.92
N ALA A 190 15.31 -27.57 -29.45
CA ALA A 190 16.57 -27.82 -28.77
C ALA A 190 16.71 -26.96 -27.49
N CYS A 191 16.21 -25.74 -27.50
CA CYS A 191 16.00 -24.91 -26.31
C CYS A 191 14.80 -23.99 -26.50
N GLY A 192 14.29 -23.41 -25.42
CA GLY A 192 13.26 -22.39 -25.50
C GLY A 192 13.09 -21.63 -24.19
N ILE A 193 12.36 -20.53 -24.25
CA ILE A 193 11.85 -19.82 -23.08
C ILE A 193 10.43 -20.33 -22.82
N ILE A 194 10.11 -20.58 -21.55
CA ILE A 194 8.77 -20.96 -21.11
C ILE A 194 8.33 -20.08 -19.95
N THR A 195 7.05 -19.68 -19.98
CA THR A 195 6.38 -18.98 -18.90
C THR A 195 5.70 -19.97 -17.97
N TYR A 196 5.86 -19.78 -16.66
CA TYR A 196 5.38 -20.71 -15.64
C TYR A 196 5.08 -19.97 -14.32
N PRO A 197 4.29 -20.55 -13.41
CA PRO A 197 4.17 -20.03 -12.05
C PRO A 197 5.50 -20.19 -11.32
N GLY A 198 6.15 -19.08 -10.99
CA GLY A 198 7.48 -19.05 -10.39
C GLY A 198 7.61 -18.10 -9.21
N ILE A 199 8.85 -17.91 -8.78
CA ILE A 199 9.21 -16.97 -7.72
C ILE A 199 9.04 -15.56 -8.28
N GLY A 200 8.10 -14.82 -7.74
CA GLY A 200 7.93 -13.40 -7.98
C GLY A 200 8.65 -12.57 -6.94
N CYS A 201 9.03 -11.37 -7.32
CA CYS A 201 9.26 -10.37 -6.30
C CYS A 201 7.95 -10.01 -5.66
N ASP A 202 7.97 -9.75 -4.36
CA ASP A 202 6.94 -8.92 -3.75
C ASP A 202 6.99 -7.58 -4.50
N THR A 203 6.36 -7.51 -5.68
CA THR A 203 5.60 -6.33 -6.00
C THR A 203 4.72 -6.22 -4.77
N VAL A 204 4.94 -5.18 -3.97
CA VAL A 204 3.88 -4.66 -3.13
C VAL A 204 2.71 -4.66 -4.09
N ILE A 205 1.81 -5.64 -3.94
CA ILE A 205 0.52 -5.55 -4.57
C ILE A 205 0.03 -4.35 -3.79
N GLU A 206 0.20 -3.17 -4.37
CA GLU A 206 -0.58 -2.00 -4.03
C GLU A 206 -1.97 -2.59 -4.19
N GLU A 207 -2.54 -3.14 -3.10
CA GLU A 207 -3.97 -3.41 -3.07
C GLU A 207 -4.53 -2.10 -3.56
N ASP A 208 -5.19 -2.13 -4.72
CA ASP A 208 -5.63 -0.93 -5.43
C ASP A 208 -6.22 -0.03 -4.37
N THR A 209 -5.46 0.97 -3.95
CA THR A 209 -5.81 1.62 -2.69
C THR A 209 -6.89 2.57 -3.11
N CYS A 210 -8.13 2.22 -2.81
CA CYS A 210 -9.22 3.07 -3.21
C CYS A 210 -9.16 4.33 -2.37
N TYR A 211 -9.16 5.46 -3.06
CA TYR A 211 -9.18 6.76 -2.44
C TYR A 211 -10.55 7.40 -2.60
N LYS A 212 -10.98 8.09 -1.56
CA LYS A 212 -12.10 9.01 -1.63
C LYS A 212 -11.57 10.43 -1.53
N ASP A 213 -11.91 11.24 -2.53
CA ASP A 213 -11.63 12.67 -2.53
C ASP A 213 -12.31 13.35 -1.33
N GLU A 214 -11.53 14.13 -0.59
CA GLU A 214 -11.95 14.90 0.57
C GLU A 214 -11.34 16.31 0.52
N THR A 215 -11.92 17.21 1.31
CA THR A 215 -11.25 18.46 1.66
C THR A 215 -10.57 18.29 3.01
N ALA A 216 -9.35 18.79 3.17
CA ALA A 216 -8.64 18.78 4.44
C ALA A 216 -8.19 20.16 4.90
N TRP A 217 -8.17 20.36 6.22
CA TRP A 217 -7.74 21.61 6.87
C TRP A 217 -6.80 21.33 8.03
N SER A 218 -5.82 22.21 8.25
CA SER A 218 -5.03 22.17 9.48
C SER A 218 -5.95 22.37 10.70
N PHE A 219 -5.79 21.52 11.71
CA PHE A 219 -6.62 21.53 12.89
C PHE A 219 -6.46 22.86 13.67
N GLY A 220 -7.58 23.39 14.13
CA GLY A 220 -7.61 24.68 14.81
C GLY A 220 -9.01 25.19 15.08
N THR A 221 -9.16 26.52 15.08
CA THR A 221 -10.45 27.17 15.31
C THR A 221 -11.22 27.30 14.00
N ARG A 222 -12.54 27.09 14.02
CA ARG A 222 -13.37 27.24 12.82
C ARG A 222 -13.47 28.71 12.41
N PHE A 223 -13.44 28.98 11.11
CA PHE A 223 -13.71 30.32 10.56
C PHE A 223 -15.13 30.82 10.88
N ASN A 224 -16.10 29.91 10.92
CA ASN A 224 -17.49 30.17 11.27
C ASN A 224 -18.04 29.04 12.15
N GLU A 225 -18.91 29.38 13.10
CA GLU A 225 -19.55 28.39 13.97
C GLU A 225 -20.62 27.56 13.25
N ARG A 226 -21.17 28.05 12.13
CA ARG A 226 -22.26 27.40 11.38
C ARG A 226 -21.94 27.32 9.88
N GLY A 227 -22.37 26.22 9.26
CA GLY A 227 -22.27 26.02 7.82
C GLY A 227 -20.96 25.34 7.40
N ASN A 228 -19.94 26.14 7.07
CA ASN A 228 -18.64 25.59 6.66
C ASN A 228 -17.86 25.06 7.87
N TRP A 229 -16.95 24.11 7.64
CA TRP A 229 -16.08 23.54 8.67
C TRP A 229 -14.61 23.94 8.53
N ALA A 230 -14.32 24.93 7.70
CA ALA A 230 -12.96 25.40 7.49
C ALA A 230 -12.33 25.87 8.80
N MET A 231 -11.06 25.52 9.00
CA MET A 231 -10.31 25.82 10.21
C MET A 231 -9.12 26.73 9.90
N TYR A 232 -8.71 27.49 10.90
CA TYR A 232 -7.43 28.20 10.91
C TYR A 232 -6.68 27.84 12.18
N THR A 233 -5.35 27.85 12.09
CA THR A 233 -4.46 27.53 13.19
C THR A 233 -3.75 28.80 13.64
N ALA A 234 -3.79 29.09 14.95
CA ALA A 234 -2.96 30.14 15.54
C ALA A 234 -1.49 29.72 15.47
N TYR A 235 -0.65 30.60 14.90
CA TYR A 235 0.76 30.34 14.69
C TYR A 235 1.54 30.36 16.01
N GLU A 236 2.42 29.39 16.15
CA GLU A 236 3.45 29.31 17.17
C GLU A 236 4.64 28.56 16.57
N SER A 237 5.86 29.03 16.82
CA SER A 237 7.07 28.45 16.23
C SER A 237 7.24 27.00 16.70
N GLY A 238 7.47 26.09 15.76
CA GLY A 238 7.61 24.65 16.02
C GLY A 238 6.31 23.93 16.35
N LYS A 239 5.16 24.59 16.22
CA LYS A 239 3.87 23.97 16.47
C LYS A 239 3.53 22.98 15.38
N GLU A 240 2.95 21.86 15.80
CA GLU A 240 2.39 20.85 14.93
C GLU A 240 0.91 20.66 15.26
N VAL A 241 0.09 20.49 14.22
CA VAL A 241 -1.34 20.20 14.35
C VAL A 241 -1.74 19.12 13.34
N ALA A 242 -2.77 18.34 13.67
CA ALA A 242 -3.34 17.38 12.75
C ALA A 242 -3.86 18.03 11.45
N LEU A 243 -3.81 17.30 10.34
CA LEU A 243 -4.48 17.62 9.09
C LEU A 243 -5.75 16.78 9.00
N ILE A 244 -6.91 17.42 9.10
CA ILE A 244 -8.20 16.72 9.18
C ILE A 244 -8.92 16.77 7.84
N ALA A 245 -9.12 15.61 7.22
CA ALA A 245 -9.96 15.41 6.04
C ALA A 245 -11.40 15.06 6.41
N GLY A 246 -12.35 15.56 5.61
CA GLY A 246 -13.76 15.16 5.72
C GLY A 246 -14.39 15.41 7.10
N GLN A 247 -13.89 16.40 7.85
CA GLN A 247 -14.27 16.76 9.24
C GLN A 247 -13.83 15.81 10.36
N HIS A 248 -13.43 14.58 10.06
CA HIS A 248 -13.27 13.53 11.08
C HIS A 248 -12.00 12.70 10.96
N TYR A 249 -11.30 12.75 9.83
CA TYR A 249 -10.20 11.83 9.54
C TYR A 249 -8.87 12.55 9.63
N GLU A 250 -8.03 12.18 10.59
CA GLU A 250 -6.65 12.65 10.65
C GLU A 250 -5.83 11.92 9.58
N ILE A 251 -5.46 12.63 8.52
CA ILE A 251 -4.74 12.08 7.36
C ILE A 251 -3.27 12.52 7.31
N GLY A 252 -2.81 13.25 8.32
CA GLY A 252 -1.46 13.81 8.35
C GLY A 252 -1.29 14.88 9.41
N THR A 253 -0.20 15.62 9.31
CA THR A 253 0.17 16.73 10.18
C THR A 253 0.59 17.95 9.38
N VAL A 254 0.45 19.13 10.01
CA VAL A 254 0.94 20.41 9.53
C VAL A 254 1.84 20.99 10.60
N SER A 255 3.12 21.18 10.27
CA SER A 255 4.11 21.81 11.15
C SER A 255 4.46 23.22 10.68
N PHE A 256 4.64 24.11 11.65
CA PHE A 256 4.97 25.52 11.44
C PHE A 256 6.39 25.78 11.94
N GLY A 257 7.32 26.05 11.03
CA GLY A 257 8.71 26.38 11.33
C GLY A 257 8.86 27.73 12.05
N ALA A 258 10.10 28.06 12.41
CA ALA A 258 10.42 29.39 12.96
C ALA A 258 10.30 30.48 11.90
N VAL A 259 10.06 31.74 12.33
CA VAL A 259 10.13 32.88 11.41
C VAL A 259 11.60 33.15 11.06
N VAL A 260 11.93 33.09 9.77
CA VAL A 260 13.25 33.46 9.23
C VAL A 260 13.01 34.48 8.12
N ASP A 261 13.67 35.64 8.21
CA ASP A 261 13.57 36.74 7.24
C ASP A 261 12.13 37.21 6.93
N GLY A 262 11.24 37.09 7.92
CA GLY A 262 9.84 37.50 7.79
C GLY A 262 8.94 36.45 7.13
N GLU A 263 9.43 35.25 6.90
CA GLU A 263 8.68 34.11 6.35
C GLU A 263 8.65 32.93 7.33
N VAL A 264 7.66 32.04 7.17
CA VAL A 264 7.50 30.80 7.91
C VAL A 264 7.48 29.66 6.90
N GLU A 265 8.26 28.62 7.17
CA GLU A 265 8.16 27.34 6.47
C GLU A 265 7.01 26.51 7.08
N ILE A 266 6.08 26.06 6.25
CA ILE A 266 4.98 25.19 6.64
C ILE A 266 5.17 23.87 5.92
N THR A 267 5.24 22.78 6.69
CA THR A 267 5.39 21.43 6.16
C THR A 267 4.14 20.61 6.43
N ILE A 268 3.61 19.99 5.38
CA ILE A 268 2.49 19.06 5.41
C ILE A 268 3.07 17.66 5.23
N SER A 269 2.73 16.75 6.13
CA SER A 269 3.14 15.34 6.08
C SER A 269 1.90 14.47 6.14
N LEU A 270 1.66 13.64 5.14
CA LEU A 270 0.53 12.72 5.08
C LEU A 270 0.88 11.39 5.76
N ASN A 271 -0.10 10.82 6.45
CA ASN A 271 -0.03 9.45 6.98
C ASN A 271 -0.27 8.45 5.83
N ALA A 272 -0.08 7.15 6.09
CA ALA A 272 -0.37 6.10 5.11
C ALA A 272 -1.81 6.13 4.58
N ASP A 273 -2.75 6.64 5.38
CA ASP A 273 -4.17 6.72 5.04
C ASP A 273 -4.56 7.97 4.23
N GLY A 274 -3.58 8.82 3.88
CA GLY A 274 -3.78 10.09 3.19
C GLY A 274 -2.97 10.21 1.89
N ALA A 275 -3.55 10.87 0.89
CA ALA A 275 -2.87 11.24 -0.35
C ALA A 275 -3.22 12.68 -0.74
N PHE A 276 -2.36 13.33 -1.54
CA PHE A 276 -2.75 14.55 -2.25
C PHE A 276 -3.59 14.19 -3.47
N GLN A 277 -4.68 14.91 -3.72
CA GLN A 277 -5.43 14.72 -4.97
C GLN A 277 -4.58 15.15 -6.18
N ASP A 278 -4.71 14.43 -7.30
CA ASP A 278 -4.10 14.79 -8.58
C ASP A 278 -4.91 15.90 -9.28
N VAL A 279 -4.94 17.06 -8.63
CA VAL A 279 -5.59 18.28 -9.13
C VAL A 279 -4.62 19.44 -9.03
N ALA A 280 -4.68 20.35 -9.99
CA ALA A 280 -3.89 21.57 -9.96
C ALA A 280 -4.20 22.39 -8.70
N SER A 281 -3.13 22.88 -8.08
CA SER A 281 -3.08 23.65 -6.85
C SER A 281 -3.69 22.94 -5.65
N ASN A 282 -3.44 21.65 -5.45
CA ASN A 282 -4.00 20.87 -4.33
C ASN A 282 -3.60 21.36 -2.93
N VAL A 283 -2.64 22.28 -2.78
CA VAL A 283 -2.34 22.98 -1.52
C VAL A 283 -2.62 24.47 -1.65
N LYS A 284 -3.41 25.02 -0.71
CA LYS A 284 -3.68 26.46 -0.60
C LYS A 284 -3.37 26.96 0.82
N ILE A 285 -2.59 28.05 0.93
CA ILE A 285 -2.19 28.61 2.23
C ILE A 285 -2.46 30.13 2.28
N GLN A 286 -3.06 30.59 3.37
CA GLN A 286 -3.29 32.01 3.63
C GLN A 286 -2.92 32.37 5.07
N GLY A 287 -2.04 33.36 5.23
CA GLY A 287 -1.74 34.01 6.51
C GLY A 287 -2.72 35.15 6.84
N TYR A 288 -3.00 35.36 8.13
CA TYR A 288 -3.84 36.44 8.65
C TYR A 288 -3.22 37.12 9.88
N ASP A 289 -3.30 38.46 9.94
CA ASP A 289 -2.83 39.27 11.08
C ASP A 289 -3.77 39.24 12.29
N LYS A 290 -5.04 38.91 12.05
CA LYS A 290 -6.11 38.79 13.04
C LYS A 290 -6.84 37.48 12.80
N ALA A 291 -7.45 36.93 13.84
CA ALA A 291 -8.26 35.73 13.72
C ALA A 291 -9.33 35.96 12.63
N PRO A 292 -9.32 35.15 11.56
CA PRO A 292 -10.28 35.34 10.48
C PRO A 292 -11.68 34.92 10.91
N SER A 293 -12.69 35.45 10.23
CA SER A 293 -14.09 35.06 10.41
C SER A 293 -14.79 35.06 9.05
N GLY A 294 -15.97 34.44 8.96
CA GLY A 294 -16.71 34.34 7.71
C GLY A 294 -16.35 33.09 6.91
N ASN A 295 -16.80 33.02 5.65
CA ASN A 295 -16.43 31.89 4.79
C ASN A 295 -15.07 32.18 4.16
N PRO A 296 -14.07 31.29 4.30
CA PRO A 296 -12.86 31.43 3.52
C PRO A 296 -13.16 31.23 2.04
N ALA A 297 -12.32 31.80 1.19
CA ALA A 297 -12.33 31.58 -0.25
C ALA A 297 -10.99 30.95 -0.66
N PRO A 298 -10.82 29.62 -0.56
CA PRO A 298 -9.54 28.94 -0.84
C PRO A 298 -8.94 29.31 -2.19
N GLY A 299 -9.75 29.44 -3.25
CA GLY A 299 -9.30 29.87 -4.58
C GLY A 299 -8.82 31.34 -4.67
N ARG A 300 -8.77 32.07 -3.55
CA ARG A 300 -8.20 33.42 -3.44
C ARG A 300 -7.06 33.49 -2.42
N PHE A 301 -6.59 32.35 -1.93
CA PHE A 301 -5.48 32.31 -1.00
C PHE A 301 -4.21 32.83 -1.69
N ALA A 302 -3.33 33.47 -0.94
CA ALA A 302 -2.12 34.07 -1.49
C ALA A 302 -1.16 33.03 -2.07
N PHE A 303 -1.08 31.84 -1.43
CA PHE A 303 -0.22 30.76 -1.85
C PHE A 303 -1.03 29.60 -2.44
N HIS A 304 -0.53 29.05 -3.55
CA HIS A 304 -1.01 27.83 -4.20
C HIS A 304 0.18 26.95 -4.54
N GLY A 305 0.07 25.65 -4.34
CA GLY A 305 1.11 24.67 -4.65
C GLY A 305 0.55 23.36 -5.18
N ASP A 306 1.37 22.68 -5.99
CA ASP A 306 1.12 21.35 -6.54
C ASP A 306 1.97 20.34 -5.77
N ALA A 307 1.35 19.64 -4.83
CA ALA A 307 1.97 18.62 -4.00
C ALA A 307 1.79 17.22 -4.59
N SER A 308 2.79 16.35 -4.40
CA SER A 308 2.76 14.94 -4.77
C SER A 308 3.55 14.13 -3.74
N GLY A 309 3.30 12.82 -3.64
CA GLY A 309 3.94 11.98 -2.63
C GLY A 309 3.32 12.17 -1.24
N SER A 310 4.12 12.02 -0.18
CA SER A 310 3.64 12.07 1.21
C SER A 310 4.01 13.34 1.97
N THR A 311 4.82 14.23 1.40
CA THR A 311 5.26 15.46 2.08
C THR A 311 5.25 16.65 1.13
N PHE A 312 4.95 17.84 1.66
CA PHE A 312 5.00 19.10 0.93
C PHE A 312 5.43 20.23 1.86
N THR A 313 6.29 21.11 1.36
CA THR A 313 6.79 22.26 2.12
C THR A 313 6.55 23.55 1.34
N ALA A 314 6.08 24.58 2.05
CA ALA A 314 5.88 25.92 1.50
C ALA A 314 6.46 26.99 2.42
N THR A 315 7.10 27.98 1.82
CA THR A 315 7.54 29.20 2.52
C THR A 315 6.54 30.32 2.25
N VAL A 316 5.95 30.88 3.31
CA VAL A 316 4.93 31.93 3.22
C VAL A 316 5.25 33.10 4.16
N PRO A 317 4.77 34.32 3.88
CA PRO A 317 4.96 35.46 4.78
C PRO A 317 4.44 35.18 6.19
N ALA A 318 5.20 35.61 7.20
CA ALA A 318 4.87 35.40 8.60
C ALA A 318 3.55 36.09 8.99
N ALA A 319 2.63 35.34 9.60
CA ALA A 319 1.35 35.80 10.08
C ALA A 319 1.00 35.22 11.46
N LYS A 320 -0.03 35.76 12.11
CA LYS A 320 -0.48 35.27 13.45
C LYS A 320 -1.38 34.05 13.38
N PHE A 321 -2.05 33.86 12.25
CA PHE A 321 -2.94 32.73 11.99
C PHE A 321 -2.75 32.26 10.56
N TYR A 322 -2.94 30.97 10.31
CA TYR A 322 -2.91 30.39 8.97
C TYR A 322 -4.14 29.55 8.70
N GLY A 323 -4.71 29.70 7.51
CA GLY A 323 -5.59 28.70 6.93
C GLY A 323 -4.76 27.86 5.95
N VAL A 324 -4.60 26.56 6.26
CA VAL A 324 -3.95 25.58 5.40
C VAL A 324 -5.03 24.63 4.90
N HIS A 325 -5.29 24.65 3.60
CA HIS A 325 -6.28 23.83 2.92
C HIS A 325 -5.58 22.88 1.96
N VAL A 326 -5.96 21.62 1.99
CA VAL A 326 -5.42 20.57 1.11
C VAL A 326 -6.59 19.86 0.43
N ASP A 327 -6.55 19.76 -0.90
CA ASP A 327 -7.37 18.80 -1.64
C ASP A 327 -6.70 17.44 -1.49
N ALA A 328 -7.23 16.66 -0.55
CA ALA A 328 -6.63 15.41 -0.12
C ALA A 328 -7.55 14.26 -0.48
N ALA A 329 -7.01 13.06 -0.52
CA ALA A 329 -7.80 11.85 -0.60
C ALA A 329 -7.48 10.99 0.61
N ARG A 330 -8.47 10.23 1.08
CA ARG A 330 -8.27 9.27 2.17
C ARG A 330 -8.50 7.86 1.66
N VAL A 331 -7.78 6.92 2.24
CA VAL A 331 -7.97 5.50 1.94
C VAL A 331 -9.38 5.07 2.36
N VAL A 332 -10.03 4.29 1.50
CA VAL A 332 -11.32 3.65 1.70
C VAL A 332 -11.27 2.22 1.19
N GLU A 333 -12.19 1.39 1.69
CA GLU A 333 -12.40 0.06 1.10
C GLU A 333 -12.83 0.20 -0.36
N CYS A 334 -12.22 -0.61 -1.23
CA CYS A 334 -12.61 -0.64 -2.63
C CYS A 334 -14.02 -1.18 -2.83
N PRO A 335 -14.76 -0.66 -3.82
CA PRO A 335 -16.03 -1.26 -4.20
C PRO A 335 -15.77 -2.70 -4.67
N ILE A 336 -16.49 -3.65 -4.08
CA ILE A 336 -16.58 -5.00 -4.63
C ILE A 336 -17.46 -4.94 -5.88
N GLU A 337 -16.94 -5.37 -7.02
CA GLU A 337 -17.77 -5.53 -8.23
C GLU A 337 -18.79 -6.66 -7.99
N GLU A 338 -20.08 -6.34 -8.09
CA GLU A 338 -21.20 -7.30 -8.00
C GLU A 338 -21.45 -8.04 -9.33
#